data_AF-A0A2S3QXD7-F1
#
_entry.id   AF-A0A2S3QXD7-F1
#
_cell.length_a   1.000
_cell.length_b   1.000
_cell.length_c   1.000
_cell.angle_alpha   90.00
_cell.angle_beta   90.00
_cell.angle_gamma   90.00
#
_symmetry.space_group_name_H-M   'P 1'
#
loop_
_entity.id
_entity.type
_entity.pdbx_description
1 polymer ?
#
loop_
_entity_poly.entity_id
_entity_poly.type
_entity_poly.pdbx_seq_one_letter_code
_entity_poly.pdbx_strand_id
1 'polypeptide(L)' 'MELLSGAEMVVRSLRDEGVKYIYGYPGGALLHIYDALFKEH' A
#
# COMPACT_ATOMS: atom_id res chain seq x y z
N MET A 1 17.52 3.39 8.82
CA MET A 1 16.79 3.25 7.54
C MET A 1 15.83 2.10 7.72
N GLU A 2 14.53 2.35 7.65
CA GLU A 2 13.52 1.31 7.81
C GLU A 2 13.48 0.46 6.54
N LEU A 3 13.50 -0.86 6.67
CA LEU A 3 13.48 -1.78 5.52
C LEU A 3 12.02 -2.09 5.19
N LEU A 4 11.50 -1.49 4.12
CA LEU A 4 10.13 -1.66 3.67
C LEU A 4 10.08 -2.61 2.47
N SER A 5 9.04 -3.43 2.38
CA SER A 5 8.67 -4.10 1.13
C SER A 5 8.25 -3.08 0.08
N GLY A 6 8.30 -3.45 -1.21
CA GLY A 6 7.82 -2.57 -2.28
C GLY A 6 6.37 -2.16 -2.10
N ALA A 7 5.52 -3.02 -1.52
CA ALA A 7 4.13 -2.69 -1.23
C ALA A 7 3.98 -1.64 -0.13
N GLU A 8 4.73 -1.77 0.96
CA GLU A 8 4.76 -0.78 2.04
C GLU A 8 5.30 0.57 1.57
N MET A 9 6.29 0.58 0.68
CA MET A 9 6.80 1.82 0.07
C MET A 9 5.72 2.56 -0.72
N VAL A 10 4.92 1.83 -1.51
CA VAL A 10 3.80 2.41 -2.28
C VAL A 10 2.72 2.96 -1.34
N VAL A 11 2.30 2.18 -0.34
CA VAL A 11 1.28 2.63 0.61
C VAL A 11 1.74 3.87 1.38
N ARG A 12 3.01 3.90 1.80
CA ARG A 12 3.61 5.06 2.46
C ARG A 12 3.59 6.28 1.56
N SER A 13 3.99 6.18 0.30
CA SER A 13 3.98 7.35 -0.61
C SER A 13 2.57 7.88 -0.82
N LEU A 14 1.58 7.01 -0.96
CA LEU A 14 0.18 7.43 -1.09
C LEU A 14 -0.33 8.17 0.17
N ARG A 15 0.08 7.73 1.36
CA ARG A 15 -0.23 8.41 2.62
C ARG A 15 0.47 9.76 2.73
N ASP A 16 1.76 9.82 2.41
CA ASP A 16 2.57 11.04 2.47
C ASP A 16 2.05 12.13 1.52
N GLU A 17 1.53 11.73 0.35
CA GLU A 17 0.87 12.62 -0.62
C GLU A 17 -0.61 12.92 -0.28
N GLY A 18 -1.13 12.40 0.84
CA GLY A 18 -2.48 12.69 1.33
C GLY A 18 -3.61 12.09 0.46
N VAL A 19 -3.34 10.99 -0.25
CA VAL A 19 -4.35 10.29 -1.06
C VAL A 19 -5.45 9.71 -0.16
N LYS A 20 -6.71 10.10 -0.41
CA LYS A 20 -7.86 9.69 0.40
C LYS A 20 -8.65 8.53 -0.17
N TYR A 21 -8.63 8.36 -1.49
CA TYR A 21 -9.43 7.37 -2.20
C TYR A 21 -8.56 6.68 -3.25
N ILE A 22 -8.62 5.34 -3.26
CA ILE A 22 -7.92 4.49 -4.21
C ILE A 22 -8.95 3.57 -4.83
N TYR A 23 -8.94 3.46 -6.16
CA TYR A 23 -9.71 2.48 -6.89
C TYR A 23 -8.78 1.35 -7.31
N GLY A 24 -9.11 0.13 -6.92
CA GLY A 24 -8.34 -1.06 -7.25
C GLY A 24 -9.17 -2.04 -8.05
N TYR A 25 -8.50 -2.79 -8.93
CA TYR A 25 -9.06 -4.00 -9.52
C TYR A 25 -8.44 -5.20 -8.81
N PRO A 26 -9.22 -6.12 -8.22
CA PRO A 26 -8.66 -7.24 -7.48
C PRO A 26 -7.94 -8.23 -8.40
N GLY A 27 -6.88 -8.87 -7.88
CA GLY A 27 -6.10 -9.87 -8.60
C GLY A 27 -4.83 -10.27 -7.84
N GLY A 28 -4.30 -11.47 -8.12
CA GLY A 28 -3.18 -12.04 -7.36
C GLY A 28 -1.91 -11.19 -7.34
N ALA A 29 -1.63 -10.47 -8.44
CA ALA A 29 -0.46 -9.58 -8.53
C ALA A 29 -0.53 -8.38 -7.57
N LEU A 30 -1.73 -7.99 -7.11
CA LEU A 30 -1.93 -6.83 -6.25
C LEU A 30 -2.17 -7.20 -4.78
N LEU A 31 -2.18 -8.50 -4.44
CA LEU A 31 -2.51 -8.98 -3.10
C LEU A 31 -1.64 -8.30 -2.02
N HIS A 32 -0.33 -8.21 -2.26
CA HIS A 32 0.61 -7.58 -1.33
C HIS A 32 0.34 -6.08 -1.08
N ILE A 33 -0.23 -5.36 -2.06
CA ILE A 33 -0.61 -3.95 -1.90
C ILE A 33 -1.84 -3.86 -1.00
N TYR A 34 -2.84 -4.73 -1.18
CA TYR A 34 -4.00 -4.78 -0.30
C TYR A 34 -3.59 -5.19 1.12
N ASP A 35 -2.72 -6.19 1.27
CA ASP A 35 -2.18 -6.59 2.58
C ASP A 35 -1.51 -5.39 3.28
N ALA A 36 -0.70 -4.60 2.56
CA ALA A 36 -0.04 -3.41 3.11
C ALA A 36 -1.02 -2.26 3.41
N LEU A 37 -2.08 -2.08 2.63
CA LEU A 37 -3.10 -1.05 2.84
C LEU A 37 -3.91 -1.29 4.12
N PHE A 38 -4.25 -2.55 4.40
CA PHE A 38 -5.08 -2.96 5.53
C PHE A 38 -4.29 -3.49 6.73
N LYS A 39 -2.95 -3.42 6.68
CA LYS A 39 -2.10 -3.73 7.83
C LYS A 39 -2.35 -2.71 8.94
N GLU A 40 -3.05 -3.13 9.99
CA GLU A 40 -3.22 -2.33 11.20
C GLU A 40 -1.91 -2.27 11.99
N HIS A 41 -1.54 -1.07 12.44
CA HIS A 41 -0.41 -0.78 13.32
C HIS A 41 -0.90 -0.01 14.55
#